data_AF-S9U670-F1
#
_entry.id   AF-S9U670-F1
#
_cell.length_a   1.000
_cell.length_b   1.000
_cell.length_c   1.000
_cell.angle_alpha   90.00
_cell.angle_beta   90.00
_cell.angle_gamma   90.00
#
_symmetry.space_group_name_H-M   'P 1'
#
loop_
_entity.id
_entity.type
_entity.pdbx_description
1 polymer ?
#
loop_
_entity_poly.entity_id
_entity_poly.type
_entity_poly.pdbx_seq_one_letter_code
_entity_poly.pdbx_strand_id
1 'polypeptide(L)'
;MYTERDETTIATNVEVAAEQVSEAKGYLVELDRRQNQFREAKRKIMNTGPFEENLWVLCSGSTFVSCELDQSDTIKYFDWRMRCGEDDIEAGREDLKQKVANLAELEGPDSALAELYKGFNLKPTAS
;
A
#
# COMPACT_ATOMS: atom_id res chain seq x y z
N MET A 1 -19.22 -23.83 -32.85
CA MET A 1 -18.07 -24.37 -32.09
C MET A 1 -16.98 -23.29 -31.98
N TYR A 2 -17.33 -22.12 -31.42
CA TYR A 2 -16.43 -20.95 -31.27
C TYR A 2 -16.58 -20.24 -29.92
N THR A 3 -17.52 -20.65 -29.07
CA THR A 3 -17.90 -19.94 -27.82
C THR A 3 -17.01 -20.29 -26.63
N GLU A 4 -16.56 -21.53 -26.49
CA GLU A 4 -15.76 -21.96 -25.31
C GLU A 4 -14.37 -21.29 -25.21
N ARG A 5 -13.71 -21.00 -26.34
CA ARG A 5 -12.39 -20.33 -26.32
C ARG A 5 -12.46 -18.87 -25.91
N ASP A 6 -13.60 -18.23 -26.18
CA ASP A 6 -13.82 -16.82 -25.88
C ASP A 6 -14.12 -16.63 -24.38
N GLU A 7 -15.00 -17.47 -23.83
CA GLU A 7 -15.34 -17.48 -22.40
C GLU A 7 -14.13 -17.79 -21.51
N THR A 8 -13.29 -18.77 -21.90
CA THR A 8 -12.07 -19.11 -21.15
C THR A 8 -11.09 -17.93 -21.13
N THR A 9 -10.96 -17.21 -22.24
CA THR A 9 -10.04 -16.06 -22.36
C THR A 9 -10.52 -14.90 -21.48
N ILE A 10 -11.82 -14.64 -21.47
CA ILE A 10 -12.44 -13.62 -20.59
C ILE A 10 -12.20 -13.97 -19.13
N ALA A 11 -12.43 -15.22 -18.72
CA ALA A 11 -12.20 -15.67 -17.36
C ALA A 11 -10.73 -15.51 -16.93
N THR A 12 -9.77 -15.93 -17.77
CA THR A 12 -8.34 -15.73 -17.50
C THR A 12 -7.98 -14.25 -17.34
N ASN A 13 -8.53 -13.36 -18.18
CA ASN A 13 -8.24 -11.93 -18.10
C ASN A 13 -8.77 -11.31 -16.79
N VAL A 14 -9.95 -11.72 -16.34
CA VAL A 14 -10.53 -11.29 -15.06
C VAL A 14 -9.66 -11.78 -13.89
N GLU A 15 -9.23 -13.05 -13.90
CA GLU A 15 -8.36 -13.61 -12.85
C GLU A 15 -7.02 -12.85 -12.76
N VAL A 16 -6.37 -12.60 -13.89
CA VAL A 16 -5.12 -11.82 -13.94
C VAL A 16 -5.32 -10.40 -13.42
N ALA A 17 -6.41 -9.73 -13.81
CA ALA A 17 -6.71 -8.39 -13.31
C ALA A 17 -6.99 -8.38 -11.79
N ALA A 18 -7.68 -9.41 -11.28
CA ALA A 18 -7.94 -9.56 -9.85
C ALA A 18 -6.65 -9.80 -9.05
N GLU A 19 -5.73 -10.60 -9.58
CA GLU A 19 -4.41 -10.82 -8.99
C GLU A 19 -3.61 -9.50 -8.92
N GLN A 20 -3.57 -8.74 -10.00
CA GLN A 20 -2.91 -7.42 -10.02
C GLN A 20 -3.49 -6.45 -8.98
N VAL A 21 -4.81 -6.44 -8.78
CA VAL A 21 -5.46 -5.64 -7.73
C VAL A 21 -5.03 -6.14 -6.33
N SER A 22 -4.96 -7.46 -6.13
CA SER A 22 -4.54 -8.06 -4.87
C SER A 22 -3.08 -7.70 -4.53
N GLU A 23 -2.17 -7.82 -5.51
CA GLU A 23 -0.77 -7.45 -5.36
C GLU A 23 -0.60 -5.96 -5.03
N ALA A 24 -1.28 -5.08 -5.76
CA ALA A 24 -1.22 -3.63 -5.52
C ALA A 24 -1.73 -3.26 -4.11
N LYS A 25 -2.79 -3.93 -3.63
CA LYS A 25 -3.26 -3.77 -2.24
C LYS A 25 -2.22 -4.26 -1.24
N GLY A 26 -1.63 -5.42 -1.47
CA GLY A 26 -0.57 -5.97 -0.61
C GLY A 26 0.63 -5.04 -0.51
N TYR A 27 1.03 -4.45 -1.64
CA TYR A 27 2.10 -3.47 -1.70
C TYR A 27 1.82 -2.21 -0.86
N LEU A 28 0.60 -1.65 -0.96
CA LEU A 28 0.20 -0.49 -0.14
C LEU A 28 0.25 -0.80 1.37
N VAL A 29 -0.22 -1.99 1.77
CA VAL A 29 -0.14 -2.43 3.18
C VAL A 29 1.31 -2.49 3.67
N GLU A 30 2.22 -2.99 2.82
CA GLU A 30 3.65 -3.04 3.16
C GLU A 30 4.29 -1.65 3.25
N LEU A 31 3.89 -0.70 2.39
CA LEU A 31 4.32 0.69 2.49
C LEU A 31 3.84 1.34 3.79
N ASP A 32 2.58 1.18 4.15
CA ASP A 32 2.02 1.69 5.41
C ASP A 32 2.73 1.08 6.63
N ARG A 33 2.99 -0.23 6.59
CA ARG A 33 3.75 -0.93 7.63
C ARG A 33 5.14 -0.33 7.80
N ARG A 34 5.83 -0.05 6.68
CA ARG A 34 7.16 0.55 6.66
C ARG A 34 7.15 2.00 7.17
N GLN A 35 6.15 2.80 6.80
CA GLN A 35 5.94 4.14 7.36
C GLN A 35 5.82 4.11 8.88
N ASN A 36 5.03 3.16 9.40
CA ASN A 36 4.87 3.02 10.84
C ASN A 36 6.18 2.62 11.54
N GLN A 37 6.97 1.73 10.93
CA GLN A 37 8.29 1.36 11.45
C GLN A 37 9.24 2.57 11.53
N PHE A 38 9.27 3.43 10.50
CA PHE A 38 10.09 4.65 10.53
C PHE A 38 9.61 5.65 11.59
N ARG A 39 8.30 5.80 11.76
CA ARG A 39 7.72 6.66 12.81
C ARG A 39 8.11 6.19 14.21
N GLU A 40 8.00 4.90 14.49
CA GLU A 40 8.38 4.32 15.78
C GLU A 40 9.90 4.35 16.00
N ALA A 41 10.70 4.12 14.96
CA ALA A 41 12.15 4.26 15.02
C ALA A 41 12.56 5.70 15.39
N LYS A 42 12.02 6.70 14.67
CA LYS A 42 12.25 8.12 14.96
C LYS A 42 11.83 8.46 16.39
N ARG A 43 10.64 8.02 16.81
CA ARG A 43 10.13 8.24 18.17
C ARG A 43 11.06 7.65 19.22
N LYS A 44 11.58 6.44 18.99
CA LYS A 44 12.51 5.79 19.91
C LYS A 44 13.81 6.58 20.00
N ILE A 45 14.36 7.01 18.87
CA ILE A 45 15.60 7.80 18.81
C ILE A 45 15.45 9.14 19.55
N MET A 46 14.34 9.84 19.36
CA MET A 46 14.08 11.12 20.03
C MET A 46 13.89 11.00 21.55
N ASN A 47 13.34 9.87 22.02
CA ASN A 47 13.07 9.65 23.45
C ASN A 47 14.23 8.96 24.18
N THR A 48 15.19 8.43 23.43
CA THR A 48 16.45 7.97 24.01
C THR A 48 17.29 9.23 24.23
N GLY A 49 17.98 9.32 25.37
CA GLY A 49 18.87 10.45 25.68
C GLY A 49 19.96 10.65 24.61
N PRO A 50 20.93 11.56 24.82
CA PRO A 50 22.06 11.69 23.91
C PRO A 50 22.67 10.30 23.65
N PHE A 51 22.89 9.95 22.39
CA PHE A 51 23.42 8.64 22.02
C PHE A 51 24.77 8.41 22.71
N GLU A 52 24.79 7.61 23.76
CA GLU A 52 26.02 7.12 24.40
C GLU A 52 26.58 5.89 23.65
N GLU A 53 25.78 5.25 22.77
CA GLU A 53 26.12 4.01 22.05
C GLU A 53 25.82 4.07 20.54
N ASN A 54 26.51 3.23 19.78
CA ASN A 54 26.34 3.02 18.33
C ASN A 54 24.88 2.68 18.01
N LEU A 55 24.18 3.52 17.25
CA LEU A 55 22.83 3.22 16.77
C LEU A 55 22.89 2.11 15.71
N TRP A 56 22.11 1.05 15.88
CA TRP A 56 21.98 -0.02 14.89
C TRP A 56 20.60 0.01 14.25
N VAL A 57 20.55 -0.09 12.92
CA VAL A 57 19.30 -0.12 12.15
C VAL A 57 19.14 -1.50 11.52
N LEU A 58 17.96 -2.10 11.69
CA LEU A 58 17.61 -3.35 11.00
C LEU A 58 17.25 -3.06 9.54
N CYS A 59 18.12 -3.48 8.63
CA CYS A 59 17.93 -3.44 7.19
C CYS A 59 17.47 -4.81 6.67
N SER A 60 16.50 -4.80 5.75
CA SER A 60 16.04 -6.00 5.02
C SER A 60 15.58 -7.19 5.90
N GLY A 61 15.19 -6.93 7.15
CA GLY A 61 14.61 -7.92 8.06
C GLY A 61 15.60 -8.90 8.71
N SER A 62 16.87 -8.92 8.30
CA SER A 62 17.86 -9.89 8.81
C SER A 62 19.24 -9.30 9.13
N THR A 63 19.51 -8.05 8.76
CA THR A 63 20.85 -7.46 8.88
C THR A 63 20.81 -6.18 9.69
N PHE A 64 21.60 -6.09 10.75
CA PHE A 64 21.81 -4.84 11.48
C PHE A 64 23.01 -4.09 10.91
N VAL A 65 22.83 -2.79 10.67
CA VAL A 65 23.88 -1.90 10.16
C VAL A 65 24.11 -0.78 11.18
N SER A 66 25.39 -0.51 11.48
CA SER A 66 25.78 0.64 12.31
C SER A 66 25.42 1.94 11.58
N CYS A 67 24.76 2.85 12.28
CA CYS A 67 24.47 4.18 11.80
C CYS A 67 25.59 5.11 12.26
N GLU A 68 26.41 5.55 11.31
CA GLU A 68 27.52 6.48 11.54
C GLU A 68 27.06 7.95 11.61
N LEU A 69 25.75 8.21 11.49
CA LEU A 69 25.19 9.55 11.60
C LEU A 69 24.95 9.93 13.06
N ASP A 70 25.10 11.22 13.35
CA ASP A 70 24.66 11.74 14.65
C ASP A 70 23.13 11.68 14.79
N GLN A 71 22.63 11.86 16.01
CA GLN A 71 21.20 11.79 16.31
C GLN A 71 20.35 12.71 15.43
N SER A 72 20.83 13.92 15.16
CA SER A 72 20.08 14.91 14.41
C SER A 72 19.98 14.53 12.94
N ASP A 73 21.07 14.02 12.37
CA ASP A 73 21.14 13.61 10.97
C ASP A 73 20.42 12.29 10.73
N THR A 74 20.44 11.36 11.70
CA THR A 74 19.58 10.18 11.66
C THR A 74 18.10 10.57 11.64
N ILE A 75 17.68 11.52 12.46
CA ILE A 75 16.27 11.99 12.48
C ILE A 75 15.90 12.61 11.13
N LYS A 76 16.76 13.47 10.56
CA LYS A 76 16.54 14.04 9.22
C LYS A 76 16.43 12.96 8.15
N TYR A 77 17.25 11.91 8.24
CA TYR A 77 17.16 10.77 7.34
C TYR A 77 15.80 10.07 7.43
N PHE A 78 15.31 9.77 8.64
CA PHE A 78 13.98 9.17 8.80
C PHE A 78 12.86 10.07 8.29
N ASP A 79 12.96 11.39 8.51
CA ASP A 79 11.99 12.36 7.97
C ASP A 79 11.95 12.36 6.44
N TRP A 80 13.13 12.35 5.80
CA TRP A 80 13.22 12.21 4.35
C TRP A 80 12.63 10.88 3.87
N ARG A 81 12.94 9.75 4.54
CA ARG A 81 12.40 8.43 4.18
C ARG A 81 10.88 8.36 4.30
N MET A 82 10.32 8.93 5.38
CA MET A 82 8.87 8.98 5.57
C MET A 82 8.22 9.80 4.46
N ARG A 83 8.76 10.98 4.13
CA ARG A 83 8.25 11.79 3.02
C ARG A 83 8.27 11.06 1.68
N CYS A 84 9.40 10.44 1.33
CA CYS A 84 9.47 9.65 0.09
C CYS A 84 8.44 8.51 0.07
N GLY A 85 8.21 7.84 1.21
CA GLY A 85 7.21 6.79 1.25
C GLY A 85 5.76 7.31 1.25
N GLU A 86 5.50 8.58 1.61
CA GLU A 86 4.19 9.21 1.38
C GLU A 86 3.93 9.38 -0.13
N ASP A 87 4.96 9.81 -0.87
CA ASP A 87 4.89 9.89 -2.34
C ASP A 87 4.68 8.50 -2.97
N ASP A 88 5.37 7.46 -2.48
CA ASP A 88 5.20 6.07 -2.94
C ASP A 88 3.78 5.54 -2.64
N ILE A 89 3.21 5.87 -1.47
CA ILE A 89 1.84 5.48 -1.10
C ILE A 89 0.83 6.13 -2.05
N GLU A 90 1.00 7.41 -2.35
CA GLU A 90 0.07 8.10 -3.25
C GLU A 90 0.17 7.54 -4.68
N ALA A 91 1.38 7.30 -5.17
CA ALA A 91 1.58 6.63 -6.45
C ALA A 91 0.95 5.23 -6.47
N GLY A 92 1.10 4.45 -5.39
CA GLY A 92 0.48 3.13 -5.25
C GLY A 92 -1.04 3.17 -5.20
N ARG A 93 -1.63 4.24 -4.64
CA ARG A 93 -3.10 4.44 -4.64
C ARG A 93 -3.62 4.74 -6.03
N GLU A 94 -2.94 5.58 -6.79
CA GLU A 94 -3.32 5.86 -8.18
C GLU A 94 -3.21 4.60 -9.06
N ASP A 95 -2.14 3.83 -8.90
CA ASP A 95 -1.98 2.54 -9.57
C ASP A 95 -3.10 1.55 -9.21
N LEU A 96 -3.44 1.44 -7.91
CA LEU A 96 -4.54 0.58 -7.46
C LEU A 96 -5.88 1.02 -8.05
N LYS A 97 -6.18 2.33 -8.10
CA LYS A 97 -7.42 2.85 -8.71
C LYS A 97 -7.51 2.42 -10.17
N GLN A 98 -6.42 2.56 -10.93
CA GLN A 98 -6.39 2.17 -12.34
C GLN A 98 -6.60 0.67 -12.54
N LYS A 99 -5.99 -0.17 -11.70
CA LYS A 99 -6.18 -1.63 -11.74
C LYS A 99 -7.60 -2.06 -11.37
N VAL A 100 -8.19 -1.42 -10.36
CA VAL A 100 -9.59 -1.67 -9.97
C VAL A 100 -10.56 -1.26 -11.08
N ALA A 101 -10.31 -0.11 -11.74
CA ALA A 101 -11.12 0.32 -12.89
C ALA A 101 -11.05 -0.69 -14.04
N ASN A 102 -9.84 -1.17 -14.38
CA ASN A 102 -9.65 -2.19 -15.41
C ASN A 102 -10.35 -3.52 -15.06
N LEU A 103 -10.27 -3.96 -13.80
CA LEU A 103 -10.99 -5.16 -13.35
C LEU A 103 -12.51 -4.98 -13.49
N ALA A 104 -13.06 -3.83 -13.10
CA ALA A 104 -14.49 -3.56 -13.21
C ALA A 104 -14.98 -3.51 -14.67
N GLU A 105 -14.15 -3.00 -15.59
CA GLU A 105 -14.43 -3.05 -17.03
C GLU A 105 -14.48 -4.48 -17.57
N LEU A 106 -13.58 -5.36 -17.10
CA LEU A 106 -13.54 -6.78 -17.49
C LEU A 106 -14.69 -7.60 -16.89
N GLU A 107 -15.08 -7.32 -15.65
CA GLU A 107 -16.23 -7.97 -14.98
C GLU A 107 -17.58 -7.51 -15.55
N GLY A 108 -17.62 -6.31 -16.16
CA GLY A 108 -18.81 -5.78 -16.81
C GLY A 108 -19.83 -5.11 -15.86
N PRO A 109 -21.05 -4.82 -16.37
CA PRO A 109 -22.04 -3.98 -15.68
C PRO A 109 -22.69 -4.62 -14.44
N ASP A 110 -22.52 -5.93 -14.27
CA ASP A 110 -22.96 -6.68 -13.07
C ASP A 110 -21.82 -6.82 -12.03
N SER A 111 -20.71 -6.09 -12.20
CA SER A 111 -19.62 -6.08 -11.22
C SER A 111 -20.07 -5.53 -9.87
N ALA A 112 -19.42 -6.00 -8.80
CA ALA A 112 -19.64 -5.49 -7.45
C ALA A 112 -19.40 -3.97 -7.34
N LEU A 113 -18.52 -3.42 -8.19
CA LEU A 113 -18.27 -1.99 -8.28
C LEU A 113 -19.47 -1.22 -8.85
N ALA A 114 -20.11 -1.76 -9.90
CA ALA A 114 -21.32 -1.19 -10.46
C ALA A 114 -22.49 -1.22 -9.46
N GLU A 115 -22.58 -2.26 -8.63
CA GLU A 115 -23.54 -2.31 -7.52
C GLU A 115 -23.27 -1.26 -6.44
N LEU A 116 -22.00 -1.02 -6.08
CA LEU A 116 -21.62 0.03 -5.14
C LEU A 116 -22.03 1.43 -5.63
N TYR A 117 -21.91 1.72 -6.92
CA TYR A 117 -22.33 3.00 -7.51
C TYR A 117 -23.85 3.19 -7.59
N LYS A 118 -24.66 2.13 -7.47
CA LYS A 118 -26.14 2.26 -7.35
C LYS A 118 -26.56 2.92 -6.03
N GLY A 119 -25.63 3.09 -5.09
CA GLY A 119 -25.85 3.72 -3.80
C GLY A 119 -26.53 2.78 -2.80
N PHE A 120 -26.34 3.04 -1.50
CA PHE A 120 -27.03 2.30 -0.46
C PHE A 120 -28.46 2.85 -0.34
N ASN A 121 -29.46 1.98 -0.47
CA ASN A 121 -30.87 2.31 -0.26
C ASN A 121 -31.16 2.51 1.25
N LEU A 122 -30.52 3.51 1.85
CA LEU A 122 -30.63 3.81 3.27
C LEU A 122 -32.01 4.42 3.53
N LYS A 123 -32.82 3.73 4.33
CA LYS A 123 -34.09 4.27 4.80
C LYS A 123 -33.81 5.46 5.72
N PRO A 124 -34.51 6.60 5.57
CA PRO A 124 -34.37 7.72 6.50
C PRO A 124 -34.75 7.25 7.90
N THR A 125 -33.87 7.46 8.88
CA THR A 125 -34.25 7.30 10.28
C THR A 125 -35.17 8.45 10.65
N ALA A 126 -36.46 8.16 10.79
CA ALA A 126 -37.44 9.11 11.29
C ALA A 126 -37.02 9.61 12.69
N SER A 127 -36.85 10.93 12.83
CA SER A 127 -36.73 11.62 14.12
C SER A 127 -38.11 12.05 14.62
#